data_AF-A0A562SR36-F1
#
_entry.id   AF-A0A562SR36-F1
#
_cell.length_a   1.000
_cell.length_b   1.000
_cell.length_c   1.000
_cell.angle_alpha   90.00
_cell.angle_beta   90.00
_cell.angle_gamma   90.00
#
_symmetry.space_group_name_H-M   'P 1'
#
loop_
_entity.id
_entity.type
_entity.pdbx_description
1 polymer ?
#
loop_
_entity_poly.entity_id
_entity_poly.type
_entity_poly.pdbx_seq_one_letter_code
_entity_poly.pdbx_strand_id
1 'polypeptide(L)'
;MKRNQRRDLLVLLNNHQRSQEAIDHEVEWLHELLYHVEELENFCKAHEVIDLNRYKIYRQTGKVKMAVLRRDFKAFEFINNKN
;
A
#
# COMPACT_ATOMS: atom_id res chain seq x y z
N MET A 1 -6.11 -4.99 -18.05
CA MET A 1 -5.30 -6.15 -17.62
C MET A 1 -3.98 -5.65 -17.06
N LYS A 2 -3.84 -5.57 -15.72
CA LYS A 2 -2.53 -5.29 -15.12
C LYS A 2 -1.70 -6.56 -15.12
N ARG A 3 -0.44 -6.40 -15.51
CA ARG A 3 0.55 -7.43 -15.81
C ARG A 3 0.80 -8.27 -14.54
N ASN A 4 0.56 -9.58 -14.61
CA ASN A 4 0.97 -10.55 -13.60
C ASN A 4 2.49 -10.69 -13.65
N GLN A 5 3.22 -9.68 -13.19
CA GLN A 5 4.63 -9.83 -12.87
C GLN A 5 4.65 -10.68 -11.60
N ARG A 6 5.05 -11.95 -11.71
CA ARG A 6 5.46 -12.74 -10.56
C ARG A 6 6.54 -11.93 -9.85
N ARG A 7 6.15 -11.25 -8.77
CA ARG A 7 7.07 -10.46 -7.96
C ARG A 7 7.82 -11.45 -7.09
N ASP A 8 9.14 -11.37 -7.14
CA ASP A 8 9.97 -12.14 -6.23
C ASP A 8 9.79 -11.56 -4.82
N LEU A 9 9.21 -12.35 -3.91
CA LEU A 9 9.01 -11.98 -2.53
C LEU A 9 10.13 -12.63 -1.69
N LEU A 10 11.06 -11.83 -1.17
CA LEU A 10 12.02 -12.31 -0.20
C LEU A 10 11.36 -12.36 1.18
N VAL A 11 11.05 -13.57 1.66
CA VAL A 11 10.44 -13.78 2.98
C VAL A 11 11.49 -14.34 3.94
N LEU A 12 11.77 -13.61 5.02
CA LEU A 12 12.62 -14.07 6.11
C LEU A 12 11.74 -14.79 7.15
N LEU A 13 11.87 -16.11 7.20
CA LEU A 13 11.15 -16.96 8.15
C LEU A 13 12.13 -17.56 9.16
N ASN A 14 11.71 -17.63 10.42
CA ASN A 14 12.45 -18.36 11.43
C ASN A 14 12.05 -19.85 11.36
N ASN A 15 12.84 -20.65 10.65
CA ASN A 15 12.47 -21.99 10.19
C ASN A 15 12.50 -23.08 11.28
N HIS A 16 12.55 -22.75 12.56
CA HIS A 16 12.87 -23.76 13.57
C HIS A 16 11.85 -24.90 13.70
N GLN A 17 10.58 -24.75 13.23
CA GLN A 17 9.55 -25.80 13.36
C GLN A 17 8.43 -25.78 12.27
N ARG A 18 8.64 -25.21 11.08
CA ARG A 18 7.58 -25.18 10.04
C ARG A 18 7.85 -26.18 8.92
N SER A 19 6.79 -26.87 8.46
CA SER A 19 6.83 -27.67 7.24
C SER A 19 6.94 -26.77 6.01
N GLN A 20 7.50 -27.30 4.92
CA GLN A 20 7.58 -26.56 3.65
C GLN A 20 6.19 -26.13 3.14
N GLU A 21 5.18 -26.99 3.32
CA GLU A 21 3.78 -26.69 2.96
C GLU A 21 3.22 -25.48 3.73
N ALA A 22 3.55 -25.36 5.02
CA ALA A 22 3.13 -24.21 5.83
C ALA A 22 3.82 -22.91 5.39
N ILE A 23 5.08 -23.00 4.97
CA ILE A 23 5.83 -21.87 4.41
C ILE A 23 5.20 -21.43 3.09
N ASP A 24 4.94 -22.35 2.18
CA ASP A 24 4.35 -22.04 0.87
C ASP A 24 2.96 -21.41 1.03
N HIS A 25 2.16 -21.88 1.99
CA HIS A 25 0.87 -21.31 2.32
C HIS A 25 0.96 -19.87 2.86
N GLU A 26 1.90 -19.60 3.77
CA GLU A 26 2.13 -18.24 4.29
C GLU A 26 2.58 -17.28 3.18
N VAL A 27 3.43 -17.74 2.27
CA VAL A 27 3.88 -16.94 1.11
C VAL A 27 2.72 -16.60 0.19
N GLU A 28 1.83 -17.56 -0.09
CA GLU A 28 0.64 -17.32 -0.92
C GLU A 28 -0.32 -16.32 -0.26
N TRP A 29 -0.55 -16.44 1.06
CA TRP A 29 -1.35 -15.48 1.81
C TRP A 29 -0.76 -14.07 1.79
N LEU A 30 0.56 -13.95 1.92
CA LEU A 30 1.26 -12.67 1.79
C LEU A 30 1.10 -12.11 0.37
N HIS A 31 1.18 -12.94 -0.66
CA HIS A 31 0.97 -12.53 -2.04
C HIS A 31 -0.42 -11.92 -2.25
N GLU A 32 -1.46 -12.62 -1.83
CA GLU A 32 -2.85 -12.17 -1.94
C GLU A 32 -3.09 -10.89 -1.14
N LEU A 33 -2.57 -10.81 0.09
CA LEU A 33 -2.67 -9.62 0.92
C LEU A 33 -2.01 -8.41 0.25
N LEU A 34 -0.77 -8.57 -0.23
CA LEU A 34 -0.04 -7.50 -0.91
C LEU A 34 -0.75 -7.08 -2.20
N TYR A 35 -1.26 -8.04 -2.97
CA TYR A 35 -2.04 -7.76 -4.18
C TYR A 35 -3.21 -6.81 -3.90
N HIS A 36 -3.95 -7.04 -2.81
CA HIS A 36 -5.06 -6.17 -2.42
C HIS A 36 -4.60 -4.82 -1.84
N VAL A 37 -3.58 -4.81 -0.98
CA VAL A 37 -3.15 -3.59 -0.27
C VAL A 37 -2.42 -2.61 -1.20
N GLU A 38 -1.63 -3.11 -2.14
CA GLU A 38 -0.82 -2.28 -3.04
C GLU A 38 -1.61 -1.72 -4.22
N GLU A 39 -2.86 -2.14 -4.39
CA GLU A 39 -3.71 -1.50 -5.36
C GLU A 39 -3.90 -0.02 -4.97
N LEU A 40 -3.47 0.87 -5.87
CA LEU A 40 -3.52 2.32 -5.65
C LEU A 40 -4.90 2.81 -5.21
N GLU A 41 -5.97 2.13 -5.63
CA GLU A 41 -7.32 2.46 -5.19
C GLU A 41 -7.56 2.14 -3.72
N ASN A 42 -7.10 0.99 -3.23
CA ASN A 42 -7.19 0.61 -1.82
C ASN A 42 -6.26 1.48 -0.96
N PHE A 43 -5.06 1.78 -1.45
CA PHE A 43 -4.19 2.79 -0.84
C PHE A 43 -4.93 4.13 -0.69
N CYS A 44 -5.55 4.65 -1.75
CA CYS A 44 -6.25 5.93 -1.71
C CYS A 44 -7.50 5.92 -0.83
N LYS A 45 -8.13 4.75 -0.60
CA LYS A 45 -9.25 4.61 0.33
C LYS A 45 -8.78 4.65 1.79
N ALA A 46 -7.60 4.10 2.09
CA ALA A 46 -7.03 4.08 3.45
C ALA A 46 -6.37 5.40 3.87
N HIS A 47 -5.99 6.25 2.90
CA HIS A 47 -5.26 7.50 3.17
C HIS A 47 -6.11 8.76 2.97
N GLU A 48 -5.65 9.84 3.59
CA GLU A 48 -6.14 11.21 3.36
C GLU A 48 -4.95 12.17 3.16
N VAL A 49 -5.20 13.30 2.51
CA VAL A 49 -4.19 14.36 2.34
C VAL A 49 -4.53 15.53 3.24
N ILE A 50 -3.60 15.88 4.13
CA ILE A 50 -3.71 17.03 5.02
C ILE A 50 -2.88 18.16 4.39
N ASP A 51 -3.56 19.20 3.91
CA ASP A 51 -2.94 20.40 3.34
C ASP A 51 -3.11 21.56 4.32
N LEU A 52 -2.05 21.84 5.10
CA LEU A 52 -2.08 22.92 6.09
C LEU A 52 -1.96 24.30 5.42
N ASN A 53 -1.42 24.41 4.20
CA ASN A 53 -1.39 25.69 3.49
C ASN A 53 -2.80 26.18 3.16
N ARG A 54 -3.73 25.23 2.99
CA ARG A 54 -5.14 25.51 2.67
C ARG A 54 -6.10 25.23 3.81
N TYR A 55 -5.59 24.76 4.96
CA TYR A 55 -6.39 24.31 6.10
C TYR A 55 -7.48 23.31 5.68
N LYS A 56 -7.13 22.33 4.84
CA LYS A 56 -8.07 21.36 4.27
C LYS A 56 -7.57 19.93 4.39
N ILE A 57 -8.52 19.01 4.53
CA ILE A 57 -8.28 17.57 4.47
C ILE A 57 -9.02 17.01 3.26
N TYR A 58 -8.29 16.37 2.34
CA TYR A 58 -8.84 15.72 1.17
C TYR A 58 -8.94 14.22 1.39
N ARG A 59 -10.17 13.70 1.37
CA ARG A 59 -10.49 12.26 1.54
C ARG A 59 -10.97 11.59 0.26
N GLN A 60 -11.22 12.38 -0.79
CA GLN A 60 -11.69 11.83 -2.06
C GLN A 60 -10.53 11.07 -2.72
N THR A 61 -10.78 9.82 -3.09
CA THR A 61 -9.78 8.91 -3.68
C THR A 61 -9.05 9.54 -4.87
N GLY A 62 -9.77 10.25 -5.75
CA GLY A 62 -9.17 10.96 -6.88
C GLY A 62 -8.16 12.04 -6.47
N LYS A 63 -8.43 12.80 -5.40
CA LYS A 63 -7.51 13.83 -4.91
C LYS A 63 -6.30 13.23 -4.19
N VAL A 64 -6.52 12.20 -3.38
CA VAL A 64 -5.44 11.45 -2.74
C VAL A 64 -4.53 10.83 -3.81
N LYS A 65 -5.11 10.21 -4.84
CA LYS A 65 -4.39 9.66 -5.99
C LYS A 65 -3.54 10.71 -6.71
N MET A 66 -4.10 11.88 -6.98
CA MET A 66 -3.35 12.96 -7.62
C MET A 66 -2.19 13.45 -6.74
N ALA A 67 -2.39 13.58 -5.43
CA ALA A 67 -1.33 13.98 -4.51
C ALA A 67 -0.20 12.95 -4.43
N VAL A 68 -0.53 11.65 -4.39
CA VAL A 68 0.44 10.55 -4.31
C VAL A 68 1.24 10.39 -5.60
N LEU A 69 0.61 10.59 -6.76
CA LEU A 69 1.26 10.45 -8.07
C LEU A 69 2.09 11.69 -8.45
N ARG A 70 1.74 12.85 -7.91
CA ARG A 70 2.51 14.08 -8.05
C ARG A 70 3.80 13.91 -7.23
N ARG A 71 4.93 13.70 -7.90
CA ARG A 71 6.23 13.40 -7.26
C ARG A 71 6.79 14.55 -6.40
N ASP A 72 6.12 15.70 -6.41
CA ASP A 72 6.42 16.91 -5.65
C ASP A 72 5.33 17.19 -4.60
N PHE A 73 5.70 17.09 -3.33
CA PHE A 73 4.89 17.56 -2.20
C PHE A 73 5.22 19.02 -1.90
N LYS A 74 4.18 19.81 -1.62
CA LYS A 74 4.38 21.16 -1.10
C LYS A 74 4.76 21.06 0.37
N ALA A 75 5.52 22.05 0.88
CA ALA A 75 5.74 22.19 2.31
C ALA A 75 4.39 22.17 3.04
N PHE A 76 4.30 21.47 4.18
CA PHE A 76 3.08 21.33 4.99
C PHE A 76 1.88 20.64 4.31
N GLU A 77 2.14 19.83 3.29
CA GLU A 77 1.19 18.87 2.73
C GLU A 77 1.63 17.46 3.13
N PHE A 78 0.73 16.68 3.72
CA PHE A 78 1.03 15.36 4.27
C PHE A 78 0.05 14.32 3.77
N ILE A 79 0.53 13.10 3.52
CA ILE A 79 -0.33 11.92 3.35
C ILE A 79 -0.42 11.23 4.70
N ASN A 80 -1.63 11.08 5.20
CA ASN A 80 -1.91 10.43 6.48
C ASN A 80 -2.67 9.11 6.25
N ASN A 81 -2.24 8.04 6.91
CA ASN A 81 -3.00 6.80 6.97
C ASN A 81 -4.09 6.95 8.04
N LYS A 82 -5.32 6.49 7.73
CA LYS A 82 -6.46 6.57 8.66
C LYS A 82 -6.58 5.38 9.61
N ASN A 83 -5.77 4.34 9.40
CA ASN A 83 -5.75 3.12 10.22
C ASN A 83 -5.01 3.32 11.55
#